data_AF-A0A921B6J3-F1
#
_entry.id   AF-A0A921B6J3-F1
#
_cell.length_a   1.000
_cell.length_b   1.000
_cell.length_c   1.000
_cell.angle_alpha   90.00
_cell.angle_beta   90.00
_cell.angle_gamma   90.00
#
_symmetry.space_group_name_H-M   'P 1'
#
loop_
_entity.id
_entity.type
_entity.pdbx_description
1 polymer ?
#
loop_
_entity_poly.entity_id
_entity_poly.type
_entity_poly.pdbx_seq_one_letter_code
_entity_poly.pdbx_strand_id
1 'polypeptide(L)'
;MPDAKYLKLEDPPTPQKITSVIEATAGRMGVFGGLGGAFLFEELRRGAIGTMTGFAYPEVLVSIYNYLMKNDIERARNIFYSWLPLIRYENSAGIGLAIRKELMKHRGFIETADVRSPTASIDIRTKEELNDLLNALDTNITDI
;
A
#
# COMPACT_ATOMS: atom_id res chain seq x y z
N MET A 1 15.78 3.50 -23.95
CA MET A 1 16.03 4.39 -22.80
C MET A 1 17.03 3.71 -21.86
N PRO A 2 18.34 3.91 -22.04
CA PRO A 2 19.37 3.22 -21.24
C PRO A 2 19.31 3.57 -19.75
N ASP A 3 18.80 4.75 -19.39
CA ASP A 3 18.74 5.25 -18.01
C ASP A 3 17.44 4.91 -17.27
N ALA A 4 16.42 4.41 -17.97
CA ALA A 4 15.19 3.93 -17.34
C ALA A 4 15.44 2.55 -16.72
N LYS A 5 15.81 2.53 -15.44
CA LYS A 5 16.14 1.30 -14.68
C LYS A 5 15.00 0.74 -13.86
N TYR A 6 13.98 1.54 -13.56
CA TYR A 6 12.88 1.17 -12.68
C TYR A 6 11.53 1.52 -13.28
N LEU A 7 10.53 0.68 -12.99
CA LEU A 7 9.14 0.88 -13.34
C LEU A 7 8.28 0.83 -12.07
N LYS A 8 7.47 1.86 -11.82
CA LYS A 8 6.33 1.78 -10.91
C LYS A 8 5.11 1.32 -11.71
N LEU A 9 4.67 0.08 -11.50
CA LEU A 9 3.58 -0.52 -12.25
C LEU A 9 2.27 -0.46 -11.45
N GLU A 10 1.35 0.41 -11.89
CA GLU A 10 0.04 0.61 -11.25
C GLU A 10 -1.14 0.30 -12.18
N ASP A 11 -0.89 -0.42 -13.27
CA ASP A 11 -1.90 -0.77 -14.26
C ASP A 11 -2.45 -2.19 -14.00
N PRO A 12 -3.70 -2.36 -13.51
CA PRO A 12 -4.25 -3.68 -13.21
C PRO A 12 -4.39 -4.56 -14.47
N PRO A 13 -4.28 -5.89 -14.35
CA PRO A 13 -3.86 -6.65 -13.17
C PRO A 13 -2.34 -6.58 -12.97
N THR A 14 -1.89 -5.96 -11.88
CA THR A 14 -0.46 -5.71 -11.63
C THR A 14 0.36 -6.99 -11.45
N PRO A 15 -0.09 -8.06 -10.74
CA PRO A 15 0.78 -9.22 -10.48
C PRO A 15 1.23 -9.95 -11.76
N GLN A 16 0.33 -10.10 -12.74
CA GLN A 16 0.66 -10.76 -14.01
C GLN A 16 1.61 -9.90 -14.86
N LYS A 17 1.34 -8.60 -14.94
CA LYS A 17 2.16 -7.66 -15.72
C LYS A 17 3.56 -7.49 -15.15
N ILE A 18 3.77 -7.63 -13.83
CA ILE A 18 5.12 -7.65 -13.22
C ILE A 18 5.97 -8.75 -13.87
N THR A 19 5.48 -9.99 -13.87
CA THR A 19 6.20 -11.12 -14.47
C THR A 19 6.50 -10.85 -15.94
N SER A 20 5.51 -10.37 -16.71
CA SER A 20 5.69 -10.05 -18.14
C SER A 20 6.76 -8.99 -18.39
N VAL A 21 6.84 -7.95 -17.55
CA VAL A 21 7.88 -6.90 -17.69
C VAL A 21 9.26 -7.44 -17.35
N ILE A 22 9.39 -8.23 -16.28
CA ILE A 22 10.67 -8.82 -15.87
C ILE A 22 11.18 -9.74 -16.98
N GLU A 23 10.33 -10.60 -17.54
CA GLU A 23 10.66 -11.48 -18.66
C GLU A 23 11.06 -10.70 -19.91
N ALA A 24 10.25 -9.73 -20.33
CA ALA A 24 10.52 -8.91 -21.54
C ALA A 24 11.80 -8.09 -21.44
N THR A 25 12.23 -7.74 -20.22
CA THR A 25 13.45 -6.96 -19.99
C THR A 25 14.67 -7.81 -19.64
N ALA A 26 14.50 -9.14 -19.55
CA ALA A 26 15.51 -10.07 -19.01
C ALA A 26 16.04 -9.61 -17.64
N GLY A 27 15.13 -9.14 -16.76
CA GLY A 27 15.45 -8.67 -15.42
C GLY A 27 16.22 -7.34 -15.33
N ARG A 28 16.48 -6.66 -16.45
CA ARG A 28 17.22 -5.37 -16.45
C ARG A 28 16.43 -4.19 -15.90
N MET A 29 15.11 -4.33 -15.76
CA MET A 29 14.22 -3.32 -15.20
C MET A 29 13.73 -3.80 -13.82
N GLY A 30 14.03 -3.06 -12.76
CA GLY A 30 13.44 -3.29 -11.45
C GLY A 30 11.98 -2.84 -11.44
N VAL A 31 11.07 -3.68 -10.95
CA VAL A 31 9.64 -3.37 -10.94
C VAL A 31 9.15 -3.17 -9.51
N PHE A 32 8.56 -2.01 -9.25
CA PHE A 32 7.83 -1.71 -8.01
C PHE A 32 6.33 -1.78 -8.28
N GLY A 33 5.59 -2.33 -7.33
CA GLY A 33 4.13 -2.20 -7.30
C GLY A 33 3.67 -0.81 -6.87
N GLY A 34 2.37 -0.67 -6.66
CA GLY A 34 1.74 0.56 -6.19
C GLY A 34 0.29 0.32 -5.79
N LEU A 35 -0.64 1.15 -6.28
CA LEU A 35 -2.08 1.02 -6.00
C LEU A 35 -2.40 0.92 -4.50
N GLY A 36 -1.74 1.77 -3.70
CA GLY A 36 -1.87 1.76 -2.24
C GLY A 36 -1.25 0.55 -1.54
N GLY A 37 -0.62 -0.37 -2.27
CA GLY A 37 -0.15 -1.66 -1.75
C GLY A 37 -1.21 -2.76 -1.81
N ALA A 38 -2.33 -2.54 -2.52
CA ALA A 38 -3.48 -3.45 -2.56
C ALA A 38 -3.17 -4.87 -3.08
N PHE A 39 -2.05 -5.06 -3.78
CA PHE A 39 -1.59 -6.35 -4.27
C PHE A 39 -0.16 -6.69 -3.83
N LEU A 40 0.38 -6.00 -2.81
CA LEU A 40 1.79 -6.10 -2.41
C LEU A 40 2.27 -7.54 -2.26
N PHE A 41 1.51 -8.38 -1.56
CA PHE A 41 1.90 -9.77 -1.30
C PHE A 41 2.06 -10.57 -2.59
N GLU A 42 1.09 -10.48 -3.51
CA GLU A 42 1.14 -11.14 -4.81
C GLU A 42 2.21 -10.54 -5.72
N GLU A 43 2.37 -9.22 -5.72
CA GLU A 43 3.36 -8.48 -6.53
C GLU A 43 4.79 -8.89 -6.16
N LEU A 44 5.11 -8.97 -4.87
CA LEU A 44 6.43 -9.43 -4.39
C LEU A 44 6.70 -10.88 -4.80
N ARG A 45 5.69 -11.77 -4.71
CA ARG A 45 5.81 -13.16 -5.18
C ARG A 45 5.98 -13.29 -6.70
N ARG A 46 5.65 -12.24 -7.44
CA ARG A 46 5.82 -12.15 -8.91
C ARG A 46 7.15 -11.53 -9.32
N GLY A 47 7.99 -11.13 -8.37
CA GLY A 47 9.31 -10.58 -8.61
C GLY A 47 9.39 -9.06 -8.49
N ALA A 48 8.34 -8.38 -7.99
CA ALA A 48 8.49 -6.99 -7.62
C ALA A 48 9.57 -6.85 -6.53
N ILE A 49 10.35 -5.78 -6.63
CA ILE A 49 11.43 -5.48 -5.68
C ILE A 49 10.97 -4.58 -4.54
N GLY A 50 9.69 -4.21 -4.52
CA GLY A 50 9.07 -3.37 -3.50
C GLY A 50 7.73 -2.78 -3.99
N THR A 51 7.22 -1.79 -3.27
CA THR A 51 6.05 -1.00 -3.67
C THR A 51 6.30 0.48 -3.41
N MET A 52 5.74 1.35 -4.26
CA MET A 52 5.74 2.80 -4.05
C MET A 52 4.32 3.24 -3.71
N THR A 53 4.07 3.51 -2.44
CA THR A 53 2.73 3.74 -1.88
C THR A 53 2.71 4.93 -0.94
N GLY A 54 1.53 5.53 -0.77
CA GLY A 54 1.28 6.51 0.27
C GLY A 54 0.69 5.91 1.56
N PHE A 55 0.43 4.60 1.61
CA PHE A 55 -0.28 3.96 2.71
C PHE A 55 0.18 4.46 4.08
N ALA A 56 -0.75 4.87 4.93
CA ALA A 56 -0.47 5.60 6.16
C ALA A 56 0.23 4.75 7.23
N TYR A 57 0.40 3.45 7.01
CA TYR A 57 1.18 2.51 7.84
C TYR A 57 2.28 1.83 7.02
N PRO A 58 3.34 2.56 6.60
CA PRO A 58 4.43 1.98 5.81
C PRO A 58 5.15 0.84 6.54
N GLU A 59 5.16 0.84 7.88
CA GLU A 59 5.77 -0.20 8.72
C GLU A 59 5.20 -1.59 8.41
N VAL A 60 3.89 -1.66 8.18
CA VAL A 60 3.18 -2.91 7.82
C VAL A 60 3.71 -3.47 6.50
N LEU A 61 3.89 -2.61 5.50
CA LEU A 61 4.35 -3.01 4.17
C LEU A 61 5.82 -3.45 4.20
N VAL A 62 6.63 -2.78 5.02
CA VAL A 62 8.01 -3.18 5.29
C VAL A 62 8.08 -4.54 5.97
N SER A 63 7.22 -4.82 6.96
CA SER A 63 7.14 -6.14 7.61
C SER A 63 6.77 -7.24 6.62
N ILE A 64 5.75 -7.02 5.77
CA ILE A 64 5.35 -7.98 4.72
C ILE A 64 6.53 -8.27 3.79
N TYR A 65 7.23 -7.23 3.33
CA TYR A 65 8.42 -7.38 2.49
C TYR A 65 9.51 -8.20 3.20
N ASN A 66 9.85 -7.85 4.44
CA ASN A 66 10.91 -8.51 5.20
C ASN A 66 10.63 -10.00 5.45
N TYR A 67 9.40 -10.36 5.81
CA TYR A 67 9.04 -11.77 6.01
C TYR A 67 9.06 -12.55 4.70
N LEU A 68 8.58 -11.97 3.59
CA LEU A 68 8.71 -12.62 2.28
C LEU A 68 10.17 -12.81 1.86
N MET A 69 11.05 -11.83 2.07
CA MET A 69 12.48 -11.96 1.76
C MET A 69 13.19 -13.01 2.62
N LYS A 70 12.67 -13.28 3.83
CA LYS A 70 13.12 -14.37 4.72
C LYS A 70 12.44 -15.71 4.42
N ASN A 71 11.62 -15.77 3.36
CA ASN A 71 10.83 -16.94 2.95
C ASN A 71 9.78 -17.39 3.99
N ASP A 72 9.38 -16.50 4.91
CA ASP A 72 8.26 -16.71 5.83
C ASP A 72 6.95 -16.22 5.20
N ILE A 73 6.48 -17.01 4.24
CA ILE A 73 5.32 -16.67 3.41
C ILE A 73 4.04 -16.61 4.24
N GLU A 74 3.90 -17.51 5.22
CA GLU A 74 2.72 -17.56 6.09
C GLU A 74 2.58 -16.29 6.93
N ARG A 75 3.68 -15.85 7.56
CA ARG A 75 3.66 -14.62 8.36
C ARG A 75 3.35 -13.39 7.51
N ALA A 76 4.00 -13.26 6.35
CA ALA A 76 3.75 -12.16 5.44
C ALA A 76 2.29 -12.13 4.94
N ARG A 77 1.71 -13.31 4.63
CA ARG A 77 0.32 -13.43 4.19
C ARG A 77 -0.65 -13.01 5.29
N ASN A 78 -0.43 -13.47 6.52
CA ASN A 78 -1.28 -13.16 7.66
C ASN A 78 -1.30 -11.65 7.93
N ILE A 79 -0.14 -10.99 7.90
CA ILE A 79 -0.05 -9.53 8.06
C ILE A 79 -0.76 -8.83 6.89
N PHE A 80 -0.50 -9.24 5.64
CA PHE A 80 -1.13 -8.60 4.49
C PHE A 80 -2.67 -8.67 4.55
N TYR A 81 -3.23 -9.85 4.83
CA TYR A 81 -4.69 -10.03 4.86
C TYR A 81 -5.36 -9.38 6.08
N SER A 82 -4.68 -9.29 7.23
CA SER A 82 -5.25 -8.56 8.38
C SER A 82 -5.32 -7.05 8.13
N TRP A 83 -4.38 -6.49 7.36
CA TRP A 83 -4.34 -5.05 7.04
C TRP A 83 -5.03 -4.67 5.74
N LEU A 84 -5.40 -5.64 4.89
CA LEU A 84 -6.06 -5.43 3.61
C LEU A 84 -7.33 -4.55 3.69
N PRO A 85 -8.20 -4.65 4.72
CA PRO A 85 -9.36 -3.76 4.84
C PRO A 85 -8.98 -2.27 4.87
N LEU A 86 -7.93 -1.91 5.62
CA LEU A 86 -7.46 -0.52 5.71
C LEU A 86 -6.73 -0.08 4.44
N ILE A 87 -5.89 -0.95 3.86
CA ILE A 87 -5.23 -0.69 2.56
C ILE A 87 -6.28 -0.38 1.50
N ARG A 88 -7.33 -1.20 1.42
CA ARG A 88 -8.45 -1.00 0.49
C ARG A 88 -9.18 0.32 0.74
N TYR A 89 -9.51 0.61 2.01
CA TYR A 89 -10.29 1.80 2.35
C TYR A 89 -9.52 3.09 2.07
N GLU A 90 -8.21 3.15 2.40
CA GLU A 90 -7.36 4.29 2.04
C GLU A 90 -7.20 4.44 0.52
N ASN A 91 -7.24 3.35 -0.24
CA ASN A 91 -7.16 3.38 -1.70
C ASN A 91 -8.49 3.74 -2.39
N SER A 92 -9.40 4.45 -1.70
CA SER A 92 -10.65 4.94 -2.27
C SER A 92 -10.40 6.04 -3.30
N ALA A 93 -10.92 5.84 -4.52
CA ALA A 93 -10.74 6.78 -5.62
C ALA A 93 -11.27 8.18 -5.28
N GLY A 94 -10.51 9.22 -5.62
CA GLY A 94 -10.87 10.63 -5.41
C GLY A 94 -10.63 11.17 -4.00
N ILE A 95 -10.72 10.32 -2.96
CA ILE A 95 -10.60 10.75 -1.55
C ILE A 95 -9.46 10.10 -0.77
N GLY A 96 -8.72 9.16 -1.37
CA GLY A 96 -7.66 8.42 -0.67
C GLY A 96 -6.56 9.28 -0.05
N LEU A 97 -6.24 10.44 -0.65
CA LEU A 97 -5.31 11.40 -0.04
C LEU A 97 -5.85 12.00 1.27
N ALA A 98 -7.14 12.36 1.30
CA ALA A 98 -7.76 12.90 2.49
C ALA A 98 -7.88 11.84 3.61
N ILE A 99 -8.21 10.59 3.25
CA ILE A 99 -8.21 9.46 4.19
C ILE A 99 -6.80 9.24 4.76
N ARG A 100 -5.78 9.19 3.92
CA ARG A 100 -4.37 9.06 4.35
C ARG A 100 -3.96 10.14 5.33
N LYS A 101 -4.33 11.39 5.05
CA LYS A 101 -4.04 12.52 5.94
C LYS A 101 -4.80 12.42 7.27
N GLU A 102 -6.05 11.92 7.27
CA GLU A 102 -6.79 11.66 8.51
C GLU A 102 -6.12 10.55 9.33
N LEU A 103 -5.62 9.48 8.70
CA LEU A 103 -4.83 8.44 9.36
C LEU A 103 -3.51 8.99 9.93
N MET A 104 -2.77 9.80 9.16
CA MET A 104 -1.54 10.44 9.64
C MET A 104 -1.81 11.38 10.83
N LYS A 105 -2.95 12.09 10.82
CA LYS A 105 -3.38 12.92 11.94
C LYS A 105 -3.76 12.08 13.15
N HIS A 106 -4.54 11.01 12.98
CA HIS A 106 -4.86 10.06 14.04
C HIS A 106 -3.59 9.54 14.71
N ARG A 107 -2.59 9.15 13.91
CA ARG A 107 -1.29 8.66 14.38
C ARG A 107 -0.39 9.74 14.99
N GLY A 108 -0.81 11.01 14.98
CA GLY A 108 -0.05 12.12 15.57
C GLY A 108 1.13 12.62 14.71
N PHE A 109 1.23 12.22 13.44
CA PHE A 109 2.32 12.67 12.56
C PHE A 109 2.10 14.07 11.99
N ILE A 110 0.85 14.51 11.86
CA ILE A 110 0.48 15.84 11.37
C ILE A 110 -0.66 16.42 12.19
N GLU A 111 -0.77 17.75 12.26
CA GLU A 111 -1.82 18.43 13.03
C GLU A 111 -3.18 18.45 12.31
N THR A 112 -3.17 18.59 10.98
CA THR A 112 -4.40 18.77 10.17
C THR A 112 -4.47 17.80 9.01
N ALA A 113 -5.67 17.26 8.75
CA ALA A 113 -5.93 16.38 7.62
C ALA A 113 -6.31 17.13 6.32
N ASP A 114 -6.32 18.47 6.34
CA ASP A 114 -6.89 19.31 5.28
C ASP A 114 -6.20 19.12 3.92
N VAL A 115 -6.99 19.07 2.86
CA VAL A 115 -6.50 19.01 1.48
C VAL A 115 -6.78 20.33 0.76
N ARG A 116 -5.94 20.66 -0.22
CA ARG A 116 -6.15 21.86 -1.04
C ARG A 116 -7.15 21.57 -2.15
N SER A 117 -8.02 22.53 -2.45
CA SER A 117 -8.87 22.50 -3.64
C SER A 117 -8.01 22.30 -4.91
N PRO A 118 -8.44 21.47 -5.89
CA PRO A 118 -9.75 20.84 -6.03
C PRO A 118 -9.86 19.44 -5.39
N THR A 119 -8.90 19.00 -4.59
CA THR A 119 -8.97 17.69 -3.92
C THR A 119 -10.16 17.66 -2.97
N ALA A 120 -10.99 16.62 -3.07
CA ALA A 120 -12.13 16.44 -2.19
C ALA A 120 -11.67 16.09 -0.77
N SER A 121 -12.23 16.79 0.22
CA SER A 121 -12.18 16.36 1.61
C SER A 121 -13.11 15.17 1.83
N ILE A 122 -12.88 14.42 2.92
CA ILE A 122 -13.84 13.42 3.39
C ILE A 122 -14.96 14.06 4.20
N ASP A 123 -16.18 13.54 4.07
CA ASP A 123 -17.33 13.98 4.86
C ASP A 123 -17.34 13.33 6.26
N ILE A 124 -18.33 13.69 7.08
CA ILE A 124 -18.41 13.17 8.45
C ILE A 124 -18.71 11.66 8.48
N ARG A 125 -19.48 11.14 7.51
CA ARG A 125 -19.80 9.71 7.43
C ARG A 125 -18.59 8.87 7.09
N THR A 126 -17.76 9.33 6.16
CA THR A 126 -16.48 8.70 5.81
C THR A 126 -15.54 8.67 7.02
N LYS A 127 -15.53 9.73 7.84
CA LYS A 127 -14.76 9.74 9.10
C LYS A 127 -15.28 8.73 10.12
N GLU A 128 -16.60 8.63 10.27
CA GLU A 128 -17.25 7.64 11.13
C GLU A 128 -16.90 6.20 10.70
N GLU A 129 -17.00 5.90 9.40
CA GLU A 129 -16.63 4.61 8.81
C GLU A 129 -15.15 4.29 8.99
N LEU A 130 -14.26 5.27 8.80
CA LEU A 130 -12.83 5.09 9.03
C LEU A 130 -12.53 4.77 10.50
N ASN A 131 -13.20 5.45 11.43
CA ASN A 131 -13.04 5.19 12.86
C ASN A 131 -13.57 3.80 13.25
N ASP A 132 -14.72 3.39 12.72
CA ASP A 132 -15.27 2.05 12.91
C ASP A 132 -14.28 0.98 12.41
N LEU A 133 -13.72 1.16 11.22
CA LEU A 133 -12.70 0.28 10.67
C LEU A 133 -11.46 0.19 11.55
N LEU A 134 -10.96 1.31 12.06
CA LEU A 134 -9.79 1.33 12.95
C LEU A 134 -10.06 0.64 14.29
N ASN A 135 -11.29 0.74 14.81
CA ASN A 135 -11.68 0.05 16.04
C ASN A 135 -11.85 -1.46 15.84
N ALA A 136 -12.24 -1.89 14.64
CA ALA A 136 -12.41 -3.30 14.30
C ALA A 136 -11.09 -4.03 13.97
N LEU A 137 -10.03 -3.28 13.62
CA LEU A 137 -8.72 -3.83 13.28
C LEU A 137 -7.76 -3.76 14.47
N ASP A 138 -6.95 -4.81 14.64
CA ASP A 138 -5.75 -4.70 15.47
C ASP A 138 -4.70 -3.90 14.71
N THR A 139 -4.63 -2.61 15.02
CA THR A 139 -3.68 -1.67 14.41
C THR A 139 -2.36 -1.58 15.17
N ASN A 140 -2.11 -2.49 16.14
CA ASN A 140 -0.85 -2.52 16.85
C ASN A 140 0.28 -2.97 15.92
N ILE A 141 1.25 -2.07 15.71
CA ILE A 141 2.41 -2.33 14.85
C ILE A 141 3.63 -2.85 15.62
N THR A 142 3.56 -3.02 16.96
CA THR A 142 4.72 -3.51 17.74
C THR A 142 5.02 -4.98 17.50
N ASP A 143 4.01 -5.73 17.06
CA ASP A 143 4.05 -7.20 17.01
C ASP A 143 4.17 -7.73 15.57
N ILE A 144 4.45 -6.86 14.59
CA ILE A 144 4.61 -7.19 13.17
C ILE A 144 6.00 -6.93 12.64
#